data_AF-A0A1V5YD69-F1
#
_entry.id   AF-A0A1V5YD69-F1
#
_cell.length_a   1.000
_cell.length_b   1.000
_cell.length_c   1.000
_cell.angle_alpha   90.00
_cell.angle_beta   90.00
_cell.angle_gamma   90.00
#
_symmetry.space_group_name_H-M   'P 1'
#
loop_
_entity.id
_entity.type
_entity.pdbx_description
1 polymer ?
#
loop_
_entity_poly.entity_id
_entity_poly.type
_entity_poly.pdbx_seq_one_letter_code
_entity_poly.pdbx_strand_id
1 'polypeptide(L)' 'MKYKFTRRYISGAGHFGAGQVVDMDEQLAAWFNRDDPGCLVPFVDEAMTTTAEERAPEAPEHNRMERGKKRRKA' A
#
# COMPACT_ATOMS: atom_id res chain seq x y z
N MET A 1 -9.16 12.43 -8.47
CA MET A 1 -7.71 12.42 -8.17
C MET A 1 -7.56 11.71 -6.84
N LYS A 2 -6.54 10.86 -6.68
CA LYS A 2 -6.34 10.17 -5.40
C LYS A 2 -5.60 11.08 -4.43
N TYR A 3 -6.04 11.10 -3.18
CA TYR A 3 -5.39 11.82 -2.10
C TYR A 3 -5.23 10.90 -0.89
N LYS A 4 -4.14 11.08 -0.16
CA LYS A 4 -3.83 10.34 1.07
C LYS A 4 -3.95 11.27 2.26
N PHE A 5 -4.69 10.85 3.27
CA PHE A 5 -4.73 11.54 4.55
C PHE A 5 -3.42 11.30 5.32
N THR A 6 -2.75 12.36 5.76
CA THR A 6 -1.49 12.27 6.53
C THR A 6 -1.74 11.96 8.00
N ARG A 7 -2.93 12.33 8.49
CA ARG A 7 -3.36 12.19 9.88
C ARG A 7 -4.83 11.78 9.94
N ARG A 8 -5.29 11.38 11.12
CA ARG A 8 -6.70 11.08 11.34
C ARG A 8 -7.51 12.36 11.20
N TYR A 9 -8.51 12.36 10.33
CA TYR A 9 -9.41 13.49 10.10
C TYR A 9 -10.84 13.09 10.49
N ILE A 10 -11.48 13.91 11.33
CA ILE A 10 -12.83 13.66 11.83
C ILE A 10 -13.65 14.92 11.64
N SER A 11 -14.71 14.85 10.86
CA SER A 11 -15.62 15.98 10.65
C SER A 11 -17.05 15.49 10.44
N GLY A 12 -18.00 16.42 10.32
CA GLY A 12 -19.38 16.10 9.92
C GLY A 12 -19.49 15.41 8.55
N ALA A 13 -18.46 15.52 7.69
CA ALA A 13 -18.40 14.83 6.40
C ALA A 13 -17.95 13.36 6.51
N GLY A 14 -17.38 12.94 7.65
CA GLY A 14 -16.93 11.57 7.86
C GLY A 14 -15.68 11.43 8.74
N HIS A 15 -15.24 10.17 8.87
CA HIS A 15 -14.03 9.79 9.61
C HIS A 15 -13.03 9.15 8.66
N PHE A 16 -11.83 9.74 8.57
CA PHE A 16 -10.74 9.23 7.74
C PHE A 16 -9.53 8.91 8.61
N GLY A 17 -8.96 7.73 8.39
CA GLY A 17 -7.75 7.28 9.08
C GLY A 17 -6.49 7.89 8.49
N ALA A 18 -5.43 7.99 9.31
CA ALA A 18 -4.11 8.32 8.80
C ALA A 18 -3.65 7.25 7.81
N GLY A 19 -3.14 7.68 6.66
CA GLY A 19 -2.71 6.82 5.56
C GLY A 19 -3.83 6.35 4.62
N GLN A 20 -5.09 6.69 4.91
CA GLN A 20 -6.22 6.32 4.06
C GLN A 20 -6.14 7.08 2.72
N VAL A 21 -6.24 6.33 1.63
CA VAL A 21 -6.29 6.88 0.27
C VAL A 21 -7.74 6.90 -0.20
N VAL A 22 -8.18 8.04 -0.72
CA VAL A 22 -9.52 8.23 -1.27
C VAL A 22 -9.43 8.93 -2.61
N ASP A 23 -10.33 8.60 -3.53
CA ASP A 23 -10.50 9.38 -4.76
C ASP A 23 -11.47 10.54 -4.48
N MET A 24 -11.03 11.76 -4.77
CA MET A 24 -11.84 12.96 -4.65
C MET A 24 -11.44 14.03 -5.68
N ASP A 25 -12.32 15.01 -5.85
CA ASP A 25 -12.08 16.19 -6.68
C ASP A 25 -11.15 17.21 -5.99
N GLU A 26 -10.49 18.04 -6.79
CA GLU A 26 -9.59 19.10 -6.30
C GLU A 26 -10.31 20.13 -5.42
N GLN A 27 -11.58 20.45 -5.69
CA GLN A 27 -12.35 21.38 -4.86
C GLN A 27 -12.61 20.81 -3.47
N LEU A 28 -12.86 19.49 -3.39
CA LEU A 28 -13.07 18.82 -2.11
C LEU A 28 -11.75 18.73 -1.33
N ALA A 29 -10.65 18.41 -2.01
CA ALA A 29 -9.32 18.41 -1.39
C ALA A 29 -8.90 19.80 -0.89
N ALA A 30 -9.26 20.87 -1.61
CA ALA A 30 -9.04 22.25 -1.19
C ALA A 30 -9.89 22.61 0.04
N TRP A 31 -11.14 22.12 0.12
CA TRP A 31 -11.98 22.32 1.30
C TRP A 31 -11.38 21.67 2.54
N PHE A 32 -10.94 20.42 2.44
CA PHE A 32 -10.25 19.71 3.54
C PHE A 32 -8.95 20.41 3.95
N ASN A 33 -8.14 20.88 3.01
CA ASN A 33 -6.91 21.62 3.32
C ASN A 33 -7.19 23.01 3.93
N ARG A 34 -8.34 23.61 3.64
CA ARG A 34 -8.77 24.87 4.27
C ARG A 34 -9.23 24.63 5.72
N ASP A 35 -9.87 23.50 5.98
CA ASP A 35 -10.34 23.11 7.31
C ASP A 35 -9.18 22.67 8.22
N ASP A 36 -8.32 21.76 7.73
CA ASP A 36 -7.10 21.31 8.40
C ASP A 36 -5.90 21.36 7.44
N PRO A 37 -5.04 22.39 7.54
CA PRO A 37 -3.89 22.56 6.66
C PRO A 37 -2.93 21.37 6.69
N GLY A 38 -2.65 20.81 5.51
CA GLY A 38 -1.73 19.68 5.34
C GLY A 38 -2.29 18.33 5.81
N CYS A 39 -3.61 18.21 5.94
CA CYS A 39 -4.25 16.93 6.25
C CYS A 39 -4.24 15.95 5.07
N LEU A 40 -4.16 16.45 3.84
CA LEU A 40 -4.19 15.67 2.61
C LEU A 40 -2.95 15.94 1.77
N VAL A 41 -2.41 14.88 1.18
CA VAL A 41 -1.37 14.95 0.15
C VAL A 41 -1.88 14.27 -1.12
N PRO A 42 -1.58 14.82 -2.32
CA PRO A 42 -1.91 14.14 -3.57
C PRO A 42 -1.20 12.78 -3.60
N PHE A 43 -1.98 11.72 -3.82
CA PHE A 43 -1.46 10.37 -3.96
C PHE A 43 -1.39 10.06 -5.45
N VAL A 44 -0.19 10.14 -6.00
CA VAL A 44 0.07 9.67 -7.36
C VAL A 44 0.35 8.17 -7.26
N ASP A 45 -0.49 7.38 -7.91
CA ASP A 45 -0.31 5.94 -8.03
C ASP A 45 0.89 5.71 -8.96
N GLU A 46 2.10 5.59 -8.40
CA GLU A 46 3.32 5.32 -9.17
C GLU A 46 3.35 3.90 -9.80
N ALA A 47 2.25 3.16 -9.80
CA ALA A 47 2.13 1.92 -10.57
C ALA A 47 2.18 2.15 -12.10
N MET A 48 2.21 3.41 -12.58
CA MET A 48 2.52 3.73 -13.97
C MET A 48 3.95 4.25 -14.21
N THR A 49 4.78 4.39 -13.16
CA THR A 49 6.15 4.92 -13.28
C THR A 49 7.23 4.04 -12.63
N THR A 50 6.93 2.78 -12.32
CA THR A 50 7.94 1.80 -11.88
C THR A 50 7.93 0.57 -12.81
N THR A 51 8.28 0.82 -14.07
CA THR A 51 9.16 -0.08 -14.83
C THR A 51 10.60 0.16 -14.37
N ALA A 52 10.84 0.12 -13.05
CA ALA A 52 12.17 0.17 -12.47
C ALA A 52 12.34 -1.13 -11.70
N GLU A 53 12.70 -2.17 -12.46
CA GLU A 53 13.78 -3.13 -12.20
C GLU A 53 14.36 -3.19 -10.77
N GLU A 54 13.52 -3.28 -9.73
CA GLU A 54 13.95 -3.63 -8.39
C GLU A 54 13.96 -5.14 -8.28
N ARG A 55 15.06 -5.69 -8.82
CA ARG A 55 15.66 -7.01 -8.58
C ARG A 55 15.19 -7.62 -7.25
N ALA A 56 14.10 -8.40 -7.30
CA ALA A 56 13.84 -9.38 -6.27
C ALA A 56 15.01 -10.37 -6.29
N PRO A 57 15.80 -10.55 -5.20
CA PRO A 57 16.70 -11.67 -5.16
C PRO A 57 15.85 -12.93 -5.23
N GLU A 58 16.11 -13.72 -6.27
CA GLU A 58 15.48 -15.00 -6.54
C GLU A 58 15.44 -15.82 -5.25
N ALA A 59 14.23 -16.12 -4.77
CA ALA A 59 14.07 -17.00 -3.63
C ALA A 59 14.78 -18.33 -3.93
N PRO A 60 15.66 -18.83 -3.05
CA PRO A 60 16.47 -19.99 -3.35
C PRO A 60 15.57 -21.20 -3.66
N GLU A 61 15.87 -21.90 -4.75
CA GLU A 61 15.22 -23.14 -5.16
C GLU A 61 15.09 -24.07 -3.96
N HIS A 62 13.84 -24.30 -3.53
CA HIS A 62 13.53 -25.29 -2.51
C HIS A 62 13.88 -26.67 -3.08
N ASN A 63 15.13 -27.09 -2.84
CA ASN A 63 15.62 -28.41 -3.18
C ASN A 63 14.79 -29.43 -2.41
N ARG A 64 13.84 -30.04 -3.11
CA ARG A 64 13.05 -31.18 -2.66
C ARG A 64 13.99 -32.36 -2.44
N MET A 65 14.54 -32.50 -1.22
CA MET A 65 15.20 -33.74 -0.84
C MET A 65 14.14 -34.83 -0.60
N GLU A 66 13.81 -35.57 -1.66
CA GLU A 66 13.34 -36.94 -1.50
C GLU A 66 14.54 -37.83 -1.15
N ARG A 67 14.64 -38.30 0.09
CA ARG A 67 15.35 -39.58 0.36
C ARG A 67 15.05 -40.16 1.72
N GLY A 68 14.41 -41.33 1.73
CA GLY A 68 14.19 -42.08 2.96
C GLY A 68 13.56 -43.47 2.85
N LYS A 69 13.74 -44.22 1.76
CA LYS A 69 13.47 -45.68 1.79
C LYS A 69 14.42 -46.33 2.80
N LYS A 70 13.89 -46.79 3.94
CA LYS A 70 14.51 -47.87 4.73
C LYS A 70 13.47 -48.94 5.04
N ARG A 71 13.58 -50.04 4.29
CA ARG A 71 13.05 -51.36 4.69
C ARG A 71 13.81 -51.77 5.96
N ARG A 72 13.12 -52.23 7.00
CA ARG A 72 13.63 -53.28 7.89
C ARG A 72 12.48 -54.03 8.54
N LYS A 73 12.71 -55.34 8.59
CA LYS A 73 11.84 -56.46 8.92
C LYS A 73 11.75 -56.60 10.44
N ALA A 74 10.57 -56.90 10.96
CA ALA A 74 10.36 -57.65 12.20
C ALA A 74 9.14 -58.55 11.95
#